data_AF-A0A925I8R7-F1
#
_entry.id   AF-A0A925I8R7-F1
#
_cell.length_a   1.000
_cell.length_b   1.000
_cell.length_c   1.000
_cell.angle_alpha   90.00
_cell.angle_beta   90.00
_cell.angle_gamma   90.00
#
_symmetry.space_group_name_H-M   'P 1'
#
loop_
_entity.id
_entity.type
_entity.pdbx_description
1 polymer ?
#
loop_
_entity_poly.entity_id
_entity_poly.type
_entity_poly.pdbx_seq_one_letter_code
_entity_poly.pdbx_strand_id
1 'polypeptide(L)'
;MKKILFIVGITYSLSAIPGNLFKGDDKYKYCAKLKDGKISIMHEEKEITASVALLNGTKILVDGTVLKPDGTKIKLKDGQCADQEGVIDPPETIKEKNKH
;
A
#
# COMPACT_ATOMS: atom_id res chain seq x y z
N MET A 1 -11.86 59.37 4.80
CA MET A 1 -11.71 58.58 6.04
C MET A 1 -12.05 57.13 5.71
N LYS A 2 -11.08 56.22 5.86
CA LYS A 2 -11.12 54.83 5.39
C LYS A 2 -10.96 53.93 6.60
N LYS A 3 -12.01 53.19 6.98
CA LYS A 3 -11.92 52.02 7.88
C LYS A 3 -12.97 51.00 7.45
N ILE A 4 -12.51 50.07 6.63
CA ILE A 4 -13.22 48.87 6.22
C ILE A 4 -13.07 47.87 7.37
N LEU A 5 -14.18 47.40 7.92
CA LEU A 5 -14.21 46.35 8.93
C LEU A 5 -14.72 45.06 8.27
N PHE A 6 -13.81 44.21 7.78
CA PHE A 6 -14.13 42.86 7.36
C PHE A 6 -13.94 41.92 8.57
N ILE A 7 -15.06 41.45 9.13
CA ILE A 7 -15.08 40.39 10.14
C ILE A 7 -15.93 39.26 9.58
N VAL A 8 -15.28 38.28 8.94
CA VAL A 8 -15.75 36.89 8.96
C VAL A 8 -14.49 36.03 9.06
N GLY A 9 -14.12 35.75 10.30
CA GLY A 9 -13.16 34.72 10.62
C GLY A 9 -13.78 33.37 10.29
N ILE A 10 -13.33 32.76 9.19
CA ILE A 10 -13.50 31.32 9.01
C ILE A 10 -12.18 30.69 9.42
N THR A 11 -12.10 30.32 10.70
CA THR A 11 -11.06 29.42 11.19
C THR A 11 -11.37 28.04 10.62
N TYR A 12 -10.90 27.77 9.40
CA TYR A 12 -10.78 26.39 8.94
C TYR A 12 -9.75 25.73 9.86
N SER A 13 -10.28 24.85 10.70
CA SER A 13 -9.51 24.09 11.66
C SER A 13 -8.49 23.26 10.88
N LEU A 14 -7.22 23.56 11.13
CA LEU A 14 -6.09 22.81 10.63
C LEU A 14 -6.04 21.50 11.40
N SER A 15 -6.41 20.42 10.74
CA SER A 15 -5.79 19.12 11.02
C SER A 15 -5.59 18.42 9.70
N ALA A 16 -4.65 18.93 8.91
CA ALA A 16 -3.90 18.05 8.03
C ALA A 16 -3.23 17.03 8.95
N ILE A 17 -3.83 15.86 9.10
CA ILE A 17 -3.19 14.72 9.73
C ILE A 17 -1.92 14.51 8.89
N PRO A 18 -0.71 14.72 9.43
CA PRO A 18 0.46 14.22 8.76
C PRO A 18 0.23 12.71 8.69
N GLY A 19 0.00 12.21 7.47
CA GLY A 19 -0.08 10.79 7.18
C GLY A 19 1.26 10.18 7.53
N ASN A 20 1.43 9.87 8.80
CA ASN A 20 2.52 9.09 9.32
C ASN A 20 2.17 7.65 8.96
N LEU A 21 2.33 7.28 7.69
CA LEU A 21 1.97 5.95 7.21
C LEU A 21 3.21 5.25 6.66
N PHE A 22 3.84 4.56 7.61
CA PHE A 22 4.64 3.36 7.47
C PHE A 22 5.71 3.39 6.37
N LYS A 23 6.90 3.86 6.73
CA LYS A 23 8.12 3.12 6.38
C LYS A 23 8.08 1.81 7.18
N GLY A 24 7.20 0.90 6.80
CA GLY A 24 7.23 -0.47 7.31
C GLY A 24 8.43 -1.14 6.66
N ASP A 25 9.32 -1.69 7.47
CA ASP A 25 10.50 -2.42 7.02
C ASP A 25 10.13 -3.41 5.90
N ASP A 26 10.67 -3.19 4.69
CA ASP A 26 10.33 -3.93 3.46
C ASP A 26 10.61 -5.45 3.57
N LYS A 27 11.28 -5.87 4.64
CA LYS A 27 11.66 -7.26 4.93
C LYS A 27 10.47 -8.20 5.11
N TYR A 28 9.30 -7.69 5.45
CA TYR A 28 8.13 -8.53 5.76
C TYR A 28 7.01 -8.46 4.72
N LYS A 29 7.28 -7.87 3.56
CA LYS A 29 6.30 -7.70 2.49
C LYS A 29 6.41 -8.76 1.41
N TYR A 30 5.29 -9.00 0.74
CA TYR A 30 5.13 -9.85 -0.43
C TYR A 30 4.67 -8.98 -1.60
N CYS A 31 5.58 -8.66 -2.50
CA CYS A 31 5.36 -7.70 -3.57
C CYS A 31 5.11 -8.37 -4.91
N ALA A 32 4.06 -7.94 -5.60
CA ALA A 32 3.79 -8.37 -6.96
C ALA A 32 4.69 -7.63 -7.95
N LYS A 33 5.34 -8.42 -8.81
CA LYS A 33 6.18 -7.92 -9.89
C LYS A 33 5.74 -8.55 -11.20
N LEU A 34 5.51 -7.73 -12.22
CA LEU A 34 5.24 -8.20 -13.56
C LEU A 34 6.55 -8.65 -14.22
N LYS A 35 6.66 -9.94 -14.54
CA LYS A 35 7.77 -10.54 -15.30
C LYS A 35 7.18 -11.32 -16.46
N ASP A 36 7.68 -11.05 -17.68
CA ASP A 36 7.25 -11.76 -18.89
C ASP A 36 5.72 -11.80 -19.09
N GLY A 37 5.03 -10.71 -18.72
CA GLY A 37 3.57 -10.60 -18.81
C GLY A 37 2.79 -11.37 -17.74
N LYS A 38 3.45 -11.95 -16.74
CA LYS A 38 2.83 -12.66 -15.60
C LYS A 38 3.22 -12.01 -14.28
N ILE A 39 2.29 -12.01 -13.33
CA ILE A 39 2.59 -11.58 -11.96
C ILE A 39 3.34 -12.70 -11.26
N SER A 40 4.46 -12.34 -10.64
CA SER A 40 5.24 -13.16 -9.72
C SER A 40 5.30 -12.45 -8.37
N ILE A 41 5.37 -13.20 -7.27
CA ILE A 41 5.47 -12.60 -5.93
C ILE A 41 6.91 -12.68 -5.44
N MET A 42 7.41 -11.54 -4.95
CA MET A 42 8.74 -11.36 -4.39
C MET A 42 8.65 -11.16 -2.88
N HIS A 43 9.52 -11.82 -2.12
CA HIS A 43 9.72 -11.66 -0.70
C HIS A 43 11.22 -11.64 -0.40
N GLU A 44 11.71 -10.63 0.32
CA GLU A 44 13.14 -10.44 0.58
C GLU A 44 14.01 -10.60 -0.68
N GLU A 45 13.60 -9.94 -1.77
CA GLU A 45 14.27 -9.98 -3.10
C GLU A 45 14.26 -11.36 -3.80
N LYS A 46 13.62 -12.37 -3.21
CA LYS A 46 13.47 -13.72 -3.80
C LYS A 46 12.04 -13.93 -4.30
N GLU A 47 11.93 -14.62 -5.42
CA GLU A 47 10.62 -15.03 -5.91
C GLU A 47 10.10 -16.23 -5.11
N ILE A 48 8.84 -16.16 -4.66
CA ILE A 48 8.20 -17.30 -4.02
C ILE A 48 7.60 -18.23 -5.08
N THR A 49 7.83 -19.53 -4.92
CA THR A 49 7.35 -20.56 -5.86
C THR A 49 6.18 -21.37 -5.30
N ALA A 50 5.79 -21.10 -4.06
CA ALA A 50 4.66 -21.73 -3.39
C ALA A 50 3.78 -20.68 -2.71
N SER A 51 2.50 -21.02 -2.51
CA SER A 51 1.59 -20.16 -1.77
C SER A 51 2.01 -20.03 -0.31
N VAL A 52 1.88 -18.82 0.24
CA VAL A 52 2.20 -18.53 1.63
C VAL A 52 0.91 -18.29 2.41
N ALA A 53 0.78 -18.93 3.56
CA ALA A 53 -0.26 -18.61 4.52
C ALA A 53 0.30 -17.62 5.55
N LEU A 54 -0.38 -16.50 5.73
CA LEU A 54 -0.08 -15.49 6.72
C LEU A 54 -0.71 -15.87 8.07
N LEU A 55 -0.23 -15.24 9.15
CA LEU A 55 -0.68 -15.52 10.51
C LEU A 55 -2.19 -15.26 10.71
N ASN A 56 -2.74 -14.29 9.98
CA ASN A 56 -4.16 -13.95 10.02
C ASN A 56 -5.05 -14.90 9.18
N GLY A 57 -4.49 -15.96 8.60
CA GLY A 57 -5.20 -16.92 7.75
C GLY A 57 -5.36 -16.50 6.29
N THR A 58 -4.89 -15.30 5.91
CA THR A 58 -4.81 -14.87 4.52
C THR A 58 -3.79 -15.73 3.78
N LYS A 59 -4.07 -16.10 2.53
CA LYS A 59 -3.15 -16.83 1.66
C LYS A 59 -2.73 -15.97 0.48
N ILE A 60 -1.43 -15.87 0.25
CA ILE A 60 -0.85 -15.24 -0.95
C ILE A 60 -0.45 -16.36 -1.91
N LEU A 61 -1.07 -16.36 -3.09
CA LEU A 61 -0.77 -17.30 -4.16
C LEU A 61 0.36 -16.75 -5.04
N VAL A 62 1.07 -17.66 -5.72
CA VAL A 62 2.21 -17.33 -6.61
C VAL A 62 1.83 -16.43 -7.78
N ASP A 63 0.56 -16.45 -8.18
CA ASP A 63 0.00 -15.61 -9.23
C ASP A 63 -0.38 -14.19 -8.75
N GLY A 64 -0.11 -13.89 -7.47
CA GLY A 64 -0.45 -12.64 -6.80
C GLY A 64 -1.89 -12.49 -6.35
N THR A 65 -2.64 -13.58 -6.28
CA THR A 65 -3.95 -13.59 -5.63
C THR A 65 -3.78 -13.64 -4.11
N VAL A 66 -4.40 -12.68 -3.42
CA VAL A 66 -4.55 -12.64 -1.96
C VAL A 66 -5.94 -13.16 -1.62
N LEU A 67 -6.01 -14.33 -0.99
CA LEU A 67 -7.24 -14.96 -0.51
C LEU A 67 -7.37 -14.71 0.99
N LYS A 68 -8.35 -13.90 1.38
CA LYS A 68 -8.67 -13.62 2.78
C LYS A 68 -9.47 -14.77 3.42
N PRO A 69 -9.47 -14.88 4.76
CA PRO A 69 -10.22 -15.92 5.48
C PRO A 69 -11.73 -15.93 5.22
N ASP A 70 -12.30 -14.76 4.92
CA ASP A 70 -13.72 -14.58 4.56
C ASP A 70 -14.05 -15.07 3.13
N GLY A 71 -13.05 -15.55 2.38
CA GLY A 71 -13.19 -15.97 0.98
C GLY A 71 -13.00 -14.85 -0.04
N THR A 72 -12.80 -13.61 0.40
CA THR A 72 -12.52 -12.47 -0.47
C THR A 72 -11.21 -12.70 -1.22
N LYS A 73 -11.23 -12.51 -2.54
CA LYS A 73 -10.06 -12.63 -3.42
C LYS A 73 -9.68 -11.28 -3.96
N ILE A 74 -8.43 -10.88 -3.76
CA ILE A 74 -7.87 -9.64 -4.29
C ILE A 74 -6.70 -9.99 -5.19
N LYS A 75 -6.64 -9.40 -6.39
CA LYS A 75 -5.52 -9.58 -7.30
C LYS A 75 -4.54 -8.43 -7.12
N LEU A 76 -3.31 -8.73 -6.71
CA LEU A 76 -2.25 -7.75 -6.68
C LEU A 76 -1.89 -7.34 -8.12
N LYS A 77 -1.68 -6.03 -8.30
CA LYS A 77 -1.12 -5.44 -9.52
C LYS A 77 0.38 -5.27 -9.37
N ASP A 78 1.05 -5.05 -10.49
CA ASP A 78 2.47 -4.72 -10.49
C ASP A 78 2.79 -3.56 -9.53
N GLY A 79 3.82 -3.74 -8.71
CA GLY A 79 4.24 -2.77 -7.69
C GLY A 79 3.42 -2.79 -6.39
N GLN A 80 2.31 -3.53 -6.30
CA GLN A 80 1.57 -3.68 -5.04
C GLN A 80 2.20 -4.73 -4.14
N CYS A 81 2.22 -4.44 -2.84
CA CYS A 81 2.69 -5.37 -1.83
C CYS A 81 1.59 -5.70 -0.83
N ALA A 82 1.60 -6.93 -0.32
CA ALA A 82 0.85 -7.33 0.85
C ALA A 82 1.81 -7.55 2.03
N ASP A 83 1.48 -7.05 3.21
CA ASP A 83 2.25 -7.33 4.43
C ASP A 83 1.82 -8.65 5.10
N GLN A 84 2.44 -8.97 6.26
CA GLN A 84 2.12 -10.16 7.04
C GLN A 84 0.72 -10.16 7.66
N GLU A 85 0.06 -9.01 7.72
CA GLU A 85 -1.33 -8.85 8.15
C GLU A 85 -2.29 -8.85 6.96
N GLY A 86 -1.81 -9.12 5.74
CA GLY A 86 -2.62 -9.13 4.53
C GLY A 86 -3.18 -7.76 4.14
N VAL A 87 -2.61 -6.67 4.69
CA VAL A 87 -2.90 -5.31 4.26
C VAL A 87 -2.15 -5.07 2.95
N ILE A 88 -2.88 -4.56 1.96
CA ILE A 88 -2.34 -4.32 0.62
C ILE A 88 -2.03 -2.84 0.48
N ASP A 89 -0.79 -2.54 0.10
CA ASP A 89 -0.38 -1.19 -0.24
C ASP A 89 -1.23 -0.68 -1.42
N PRO A 90 -1.68 0.60 -1.39
CA PRO A 90 -2.32 1.18 -2.56
C PRO A 90 -1.38 1.06 -3.76
N PRO A 91 -1.91 0.90 -4.99
CA PRO A 91 -1.07 0.85 -6.18
C PRO A 91 -0.13 2.06 -6.16
N GLU A 92 1.15 1.85 -6.45
CA GLU A 92 2.13 2.91 -6.53
C GLU A 92 1.72 3.90 -7.63
N THR A 93 0.81 4.83 -7.32
CA THR A 93 0.70 6.09 -8.03
C THR A 93 1.96 6.84 -7.67
N ILE A 94 2.98 6.64 -8.50
CA ILE A 94 4.19 7.45 -8.68
C ILE A 94 4.40 8.39 -7.48
N LYS A 95 5.15 7.93 -6.47
CA LYS A 95 5.84 8.86 -5.57
C LYS A 95 6.85 9.60 -6.44
N GLU A 96 6.38 10.70 -7.03
CA GLU A 96 7.19 11.57 -7.85
C GLU A 96 8.40 12.02 -7.04
N LYS A 97 9.55 11.79 -7.66
CA LYS A 97 10.89 12.20 -7.28
C LYS A 97 10.90 13.54 -6.55
N ASN A 98 11.06 13.52 -5.22
CA ASN A 98 11.56 14.66 -4.47
C ASN A 98 12.67 14.19 -3.54
N LYS A 99 13.75 13.72 -4.16
CA LYS A 99 15.09 13.82 -3.60
C LYS A 99 15.67 15.13 -4.14
N HIS A 100 15.48 16.21 -3.37
CA HIS A 100 16.23 17.44 -3.55
C HIS A 100 17.45 17.37 -2.62
#